data_AF-A0A2K8PCB9-F1
#
_entry.id   AF-A0A2K8PCB9-F1
#
_cell.length_a   1.000
_cell.length_b   1.000
_cell.length_c   1.000
_cell.angle_alpha   90.00
_cell.angle_beta   90.00
_cell.angle_gamma   90.00
#
_symmetry.space_group_name_H-M   'P 1'
#
loop_
_entity.id
_entity.type
_entity.pdbx_description
1 polymer ?
#
loop_
_entity_poly.entity_id
_entity_poly.type
_entity_poly.pdbx_seq_one_letter_code
_entity_poly.pdbx_strand_id
1 'polypeptide(L)'
;MRIGELAKRAGTSTRTLRYYESRGLLAARRTGNGYRDYDEDDLRLLRQIRTLQDFGFELEETRPFVDCLRAGHPAGDSCPASLAVYRRKLGELDGLIGQLAGVREQVARQLAAAEEAAGEAAGQAAGHTAGDGGGEPPAPRCEMTG
;
A
#
# COMPACT_ATOMS: atom_id res chain seq x y z
N MET A 1 -11.10 -29.47 -17.83
CA MET A 1 -11.91 -28.25 -17.55
C MET A 1 -11.78 -27.26 -18.69
N ARG A 2 -12.86 -26.58 -19.07
CA ARG A 2 -12.80 -25.48 -20.07
C ARG A 2 -12.30 -24.18 -19.44
N ILE A 3 -11.81 -23.24 -20.26
CA ILE A 3 -11.31 -21.93 -19.76
C ILE A 3 -12.34 -21.17 -18.92
N GLY A 4 -13.63 -21.25 -19.28
CA GLY A 4 -14.70 -20.58 -18.53
C GLY A 4 -14.97 -21.21 -17.17
N GLU A 5 -14.85 -22.54 -17.08
CA GLU A 5 -14.96 -23.27 -15.82
C GLU A 5 -13.76 -22.99 -14.92
N LEU A 6 -12.54 -23.02 -15.50
CA LEU A 6 -11.31 -22.69 -14.80
C LEU A 6 -11.36 -21.27 -14.23
N ALA A 7 -11.83 -20.30 -15.02
CA ALA A 7 -11.97 -18.92 -14.60
C ALA A 7 -12.86 -18.79 -13.37
N LYS A 8 -14.05 -19.44 -13.39
CA LYS A 8 -14.97 -19.45 -12.26
C LYS A 8 -14.33 -20.09 -11.01
N ARG A 9 -13.70 -21.25 -11.17
CA ARG A 9 -13.08 -21.99 -10.05
C ARG A 9 -11.85 -21.30 -9.46
N ALA A 10 -11.12 -20.55 -10.28
CA ALA A 10 -9.96 -19.75 -9.88
C ALA A 10 -10.36 -18.34 -9.39
N GLY A 11 -11.65 -17.99 -9.39
CA GLY A 11 -12.11 -16.66 -8.96
C GLY A 11 -11.60 -15.53 -9.86
N THR A 12 -11.41 -15.78 -11.16
CA THR A 12 -10.86 -14.80 -12.10
C THR A 12 -11.64 -14.75 -13.42
N SER A 13 -11.21 -13.89 -14.34
CA SER A 13 -11.85 -13.76 -15.65
C SER A 13 -11.12 -14.59 -16.72
N THR A 14 -11.83 -15.00 -17.77
CA THR A 14 -11.21 -15.66 -18.93
C THR A 14 -10.19 -14.75 -19.62
N ARG A 15 -10.38 -13.43 -19.58
CA ARG A 15 -9.40 -12.43 -20.05
C ARG A 15 -8.10 -12.52 -19.27
N THR A 16 -8.17 -12.63 -17.94
CA THR A 16 -7.00 -12.82 -17.07
C THR A 16 -6.27 -14.11 -17.38
N LEU A 17 -7.01 -15.21 -17.58
CA LEU A 17 -6.39 -16.49 -17.94
C LEU A 17 -5.66 -16.42 -19.29
N ARG A 18 -6.24 -15.77 -20.29
CA ARG A 18 -5.57 -15.55 -21.59
C ARG A 18 -4.31 -14.69 -21.44
N TYR A 19 -4.35 -13.71 -20.56
CA TYR A 19 -3.17 -12.90 -20.24
C TYR A 19 -2.06 -13.74 -19.57
N TYR A 20 -2.43 -14.67 -18.69
CA TYR A 20 -1.46 -15.59 -18.09
C TYR A 20 -0.87 -16.57 -19.11
N GLU A 21 -1.68 -17.06 -20.06
CA GLU A 21 -1.19 -17.85 -21.19
C GLU A 21 -0.19 -17.05 -22.04
N SER A 22 -0.49 -15.79 -22.37
CA SER A 22 0.41 -14.97 -23.17
C SER A 22 1.74 -14.68 -22.46
N ARG A 23 1.76 -14.74 -21.13
CA ARG A 23 2.97 -14.62 -20.30
C ARG A 23 3.70 -15.96 -20.08
N GLY A 24 3.14 -17.08 -20.54
CA GLY A 24 3.68 -18.43 -20.35
C GLY A 24 3.47 -19.03 -18.94
N LEU A 25 2.65 -18.37 -18.11
CA LEU A 25 2.36 -18.81 -16.75
C LEU A 25 1.27 -19.88 -16.70
N LEU A 26 0.41 -19.93 -17.71
CA LEU A 26 -0.59 -20.99 -17.89
C LEU A 26 -0.38 -21.64 -19.26
N ALA A 27 -0.48 -22.97 -19.34
CA ALA A 27 -0.32 -23.70 -20.59
C ALA A 27 -1.60 -24.49 -20.89
N ALA A 28 -2.30 -24.14 -21.97
CA ALA A 28 -3.43 -24.95 -22.42
C ALA A 28 -2.96 -26.19 -23.17
N ARG A 29 -3.41 -27.36 -22.71
CA ARG A 29 -3.34 -28.58 -23.52
C ARG A 29 -4.42 -28.53 -24.60
N ARG A 30 -4.05 -28.87 -25.83
CA ARG A 30 -5.00 -29.02 -26.94
C ARG A 30 -5.51 -30.46 -26.93
N THR A 31 -6.82 -30.63 -26.85
CA THR A 31 -7.45 -31.94 -27.04
C THR A 31 -7.55 -32.26 -28.54
N GLY A 32 -7.64 -33.54 -28.92
CA GLY A 32 -7.68 -33.99 -30.32
C GLY A 32 -8.83 -33.41 -31.16
N ASN A 33 -9.82 -32.82 -30.50
CA ASN A 33 -10.98 -32.10 -31.04
C ASN A 33 -10.79 -30.56 -31.07
N GLY A 34 -9.56 -30.06 -30.93
CA GLY A 34 -9.19 -28.66 -31.18
C GLY A 34 -9.47 -27.67 -30.05
N TYR A 35 -10.06 -28.13 -28.94
CA TYR A 35 -10.36 -27.28 -27.80
C TYR A 35 -9.19 -27.21 -26.80
N ARG A 36 -9.16 -26.13 -26.01
CA ARG A 36 -8.27 -26.01 -24.85
C ARG A 36 -8.86 -26.74 -23.65
N ASP A 37 -8.04 -27.47 -22.93
CA ASP A 37 -8.40 -28.17 -21.70
C ASP A 37 -7.36 -27.96 -20.60
N TYR A 38 -7.86 -27.80 -19.39
CA TYR A 38 -7.09 -27.51 -18.17
C TYR A 38 -7.44 -28.52 -17.07
N ASP A 39 -6.51 -28.79 -16.17
CA ASP A 39 -6.67 -29.75 -15.08
C ASP A 39 -6.57 -29.09 -13.70
N GLU A 40 -6.55 -29.90 -12.64
CA GLU A 40 -6.46 -29.38 -11.28
C GLU A 40 -5.10 -28.77 -10.94
N ASP A 41 -4.04 -29.18 -11.64
CA ASP A 41 -2.71 -28.58 -11.47
C ASP A 41 -2.70 -27.16 -12.01
N ASP A 42 -3.38 -26.91 -13.14
CA ASP A 42 -3.62 -25.56 -13.66
C ASP A 42 -4.39 -24.70 -12.64
N LEU A 43 -5.42 -25.27 -12.00
CA LEU A 43 -6.18 -24.55 -10.97
C LEU A 43 -5.32 -24.22 -9.74
N ARG A 44 -4.50 -25.16 -9.30
CA ARG A 44 -3.57 -24.97 -8.16
C ARG A 44 -2.55 -23.89 -8.47
N LEU A 45 -1.97 -23.90 -9.66
CA LEU A 45 -1.07 -22.86 -10.16
C LEU A 45 -1.75 -21.49 -10.16
N LEU A 46 -2.97 -21.39 -10.67
CA LEU A 46 -3.72 -20.12 -10.71
C LEU A 46 -4.00 -19.57 -9.32
N ARG A 47 -4.38 -20.43 -8.37
CA ARG A 47 -4.58 -20.05 -6.96
C ARG A 47 -3.28 -19.52 -6.36
N GLN A 48 -2.15 -20.18 -6.61
CA GLN A 48 -0.85 -19.71 -6.15
C GLN A 48 -0.52 -18.31 -6.69
N ILE A 49 -0.69 -18.06 -7.99
CA ILE A 49 -0.44 -16.75 -8.57
C ILE A 49 -1.35 -15.69 -7.92
N ARG A 50 -2.62 -16.01 -7.71
CA ARG A 50 -3.59 -15.08 -7.11
C ARG A 50 -3.20 -14.70 -5.69
N THR A 51 -2.89 -15.69 -4.85
CA THR A 51 -2.42 -15.45 -3.47
C THR A 51 -1.19 -14.54 -3.44
N LEU A 52 -0.23 -14.75 -4.35
CA LEU A 52 0.96 -13.89 -4.43
C LEU A 52 0.62 -12.46 -4.88
N GLN A 53 -0.30 -12.29 -5.83
CA GLN A 53 -0.73 -10.96 -6.23
C GLN A 53 -1.47 -10.21 -5.13
N ASP A 54 -2.22 -10.92 -4.28
CA ASP A 54 -2.90 -10.33 -3.12
C ASP A 54 -1.88 -9.80 -2.08
N PHE A 55 -0.68 -10.38 -2.04
CA PHE A 55 0.45 -9.89 -1.23
C PHE A 55 1.24 -8.75 -1.90
N GLY A 56 0.82 -8.29 -3.09
CA GLY A 56 1.48 -7.20 -3.81
C GLY A 56 2.72 -7.63 -4.61
N PHE A 57 2.85 -8.92 -4.93
CA PHE A 57 3.84 -9.39 -5.90
C PHE A 57 3.38 -9.08 -7.32
N GLU A 58 4.30 -8.66 -8.16
CA GLU A 58 4.03 -8.54 -9.59
C GLU A 58 3.90 -9.92 -10.22
N LEU A 59 3.18 -9.98 -11.35
CA LEU A 59 2.93 -11.25 -12.03
C LEU A 59 4.23 -11.96 -12.44
N GLU A 60 5.25 -11.22 -12.88
CA GLU A 60 6.52 -11.82 -13.29
C GLU A 60 7.31 -12.40 -12.12
N GLU A 61 7.15 -11.85 -10.91
CA GLU A 61 7.76 -12.36 -9.68
C GLU A 61 7.19 -13.71 -9.27
N THR A 62 6.00 -14.07 -9.76
CA THR A 62 5.35 -15.36 -9.47
C THR A 62 5.94 -16.54 -10.25
N ARG A 63 6.77 -16.29 -11.28
CA ARG A 63 7.35 -17.34 -12.14
C ARG A 63 8.06 -18.46 -11.36
N PRO A 64 8.96 -18.16 -10.40
CA PRO A 64 9.66 -19.22 -9.68
C PRO A 64 8.72 -20.15 -8.92
N PHE A 65 7.60 -19.61 -8.43
CA PHE A 65 6.58 -20.39 -7.73
C PHE A 65 5.85 -21.32 -8.69
N VAL A 66 5.48 -20.80 -9.86
CA VAL A 66 4.85 -21.59 -10.92
C VAL A 66 5.77 -22.71 -11.39
N ASP A 67 7.05 -22.42 -11.61
CA ASP A 67 8.02 -23.41 -12.06
C ASP A 67 8.27 -24.47 -10.99
N CYS A 68 8.29 -24.09 -9.71
CA CYS A 68 8.37 -25.02 -8.60
C CYS A 68 7.18 -25.99 -8.57
N LEU A 69 5.95 -25.47 -8.76
CA LEU A 69 4.75 -26.30 -8.83
C LEU A 69 4.80 -27.27 -10.02
N ARG A 70 5.24 -26.80 -11.19
CA ARG A 70 5.37 -27.61 -12.41
C ARG A 70 6.43 -28.70 -12.29
N ALA A 71 7.46 -28.50 -11.46
CA ALA A 71 8.45 -29.52 -11.13
C ALA A 71 7.90 -30.62 -10.19
N GLY A 72 6.62 -30.56 -9.80
CA GLY A 72 5.95 -31.58 -9.00
C GLY A 72 6.06 -31.35 -7.49
N HIS A 73 6.50 -30.18 -7.05
CA HIS A 73 6.62 -29.89 -5.62
C HIS A 73 5.24 -29.69 -4.94
N PRO A 74 5.13 -30.09 -3.66
CA PRO A 74 3.88 -30.01 -2.90
C PRO A 74 3.46 -28.57 -2.55
N ALA A 75 4.35 -27.59 -2.70
CA ALA A 75 4.03 -26.17 -2.61
C ALA A 75 4.90 -25.33 -3.57
N GLY A 76 4.42 -24.16 -3.98
CA GLY A 76 5.13 -23.29 -4.93
C GLY A 76 6.37 -22.63 -4.33
N ASP A 77 6.48 -22.60 -3.01
CA ASP A 77 7.59 -22.04 -2.25
C ASP A 77 8.56 -23.10 -1.72
N SER A 78 8.44 -24.36 -2.16
CA SER A 78 9.39 -25.43 -1.80
C SER A 78 10.77 -25.27 -2.45
N CYS A 79 10.89 -24.42 -3.47
CA CYS A 79 12.12 -24.26 -4.24
C CYS A 79 12.95 -23.06 -3.77
N PRO A 80 14.30 -23.15 -3.80
CA PRO A 80 15.18 -22.05 -3.41
C PRO A 80 14.92 -20.74 -4.17
N ALA A 81 14.57 -20.82 -5.45
CA ALA A 81 14.27 -19.66 -6.28
C ALA A 81 13.02 -18.89 -5.77
N SER A 82 11.96 -19.59 -5.38
CA SER A 82 10.75 -19.00 -4.79
C SER A 82 11.05 -18.34 -3.45
N LEU A 83 11.86 -18.98 -2.60
CA LEU A 83 12.29 -18.41 -1.32
C LEU A 83 13.13 -17.14 -1.51
N ALA A 84 13.96 -17.08 -2.55
CA ALA A 84 14.72 -15.87 -2.88
C ALA A 84 13.80 -14.70 -3.25
N VAL A 85 12.67 -14.96 -3.92
CA VAL A 85 11.67 -13.93 -4.22
C VAL A 85 11.02 -13.38 -2.94
N TYR A 86 10.65 -14.25 -1.99
CA TYR A 86 10.14 -13.79 -0.70
C TYR A 86 11.15 -12.93 0.06
N ARG A 87 12.42 -13.34 0.11
CA ARG A 87 13.48 -12.56 0.78
C ARG A 87 13.65 -11.19 0.15
N ARG A 88 13.64 -11.10 -1.19
CA ARG A 88 13.71 -9.82 -1.88
C ARG A 88 12.52 -8.93 -1.51
N LYS A 89 11.29 -9.47 -1.54
CA LYS A 89 10.09 -8.70 -1.21
C LYS A 89 10.09 -8.20 0.22
N LEU A 90 10.55 -9.01 1.18
CA LEU A 90 10.73 -8.56 2.56
C LEU A 90 11.69 -7.37 2.64
N GLY A 91 12.84 -7.43 1.96
CA GLY A 91 13.78 -6.30 1.93
C GLY A 91 13.21 -5.03 1.31
N GLU A 92 12.40 -5.15 0.24
CA GLU A 92 11.68 -4.01 -0.36
C GLU A 92 10.67 -3.39 0.63
N LEU A 93 9.90 -4.24 1.32
CA LEU A 93 8.91 -3.80 2.31
C LEU A 93 9.60 -3.13 3.51
N ASP A 94 10.67 -3.71 4.03
CA ASP A 94 11.44 -3.15 5.14
C ASP A 94 12.02 -1.77 4.78
N GLY A 95 12.51 -1.61 3.54
CA GLY A 95 12.96 -0.32 3.01
C GLY A 95 11.83 0.72 2.99
N LEU A 96 10.65 0.35 2.49
CA LEU A 96 9.49 1.23 2.45
C LEU A 96 9.00 1.60 3.86
N ILE A 97 8.97 0.63 4.77
CA ILE A 97 8.61 0.87 6.18
C ILE A 97 9.58 1.87 6.80
N GLY A 98 10.89 1.72 6.58
CA GLY A 98 11.89 2.66 7.06
C GLY A 98 11.69 4.09 6.53
N GLN A 99 11.41 4.22 5.23
CA GLN A 99 11.11 5.52 4.62
C GLN A 99 9.87 6.17 5.22
N LEU A 100 8.77 5.42 5.33
CA LEU A 100 7.51 5.92 5.88
C LEU A 100 7.64 6.26 7.37
N ALA A 101 8.40 5.48 8.14
CA ALA A 101 8.71 5.79 9.53
C ALA A 101 9.46 7.12 9.65
N GLY A 102 10.48 7.36 8.81
CA GLY A 102 11.22 8.63 8.80
C GLY A 102 10.34 9.84 8.46
N VAL A 103 9.46 9.71 7.45
CA VAL A 103 8.50 10.77 7.10
C VAL A 103 7.54 11.03 8.25
N ARG A 104 7.00 9.98 8.88
CA ARG A 104 6.11 10.10 10.05
C ARG A 104 6.78 10.88 11.19
N GLU A 105 8.03 10.55 11.51
CA GLU A 105 8.77 11.26 12.55
C GLU A 105 8.99 12.73 12.21
N GLN A 106 9.28 13.05 10.95
CA GLN A 106 9.43 14.44 10.52
C GLN A 106 8.13 15.23 10.68
N VAL A 107 7.00 14.67 10.26
CA VAL A 107 5.68 15.30 10.41
C VAL A 107 5.35 15.48 11.90
N ALA A 108 5.62 14.47 12.73
CA ALA A 108 5.39 14.56 14.17
C ALA A 108 6.19 15.69 14.83
N ARG A 109 7.47 15.88 14.44
CA ARG A 109 8.29 17.00 14.93
C ARG A 109 7.74 18.36 14.50
N GLN A 110 7.31 18.49 13.24
CA GLN A 110 6.73 19.74 12.74
C GLN A 110 5.42 20.09 13.45
N LEU A 111 4.58 19.08 13.71
CA LEU A 111 3.33 19.27 14.45
C LEU A 111 3.60 19.78 15.87
N ALA A 112 4.49 19.12 16.61
CA ALA A 112 4.82 19.53 17.98
C ALA A 112 5.33 20.98 18.05
N ALA A 113 6.23 21.37 17.15
CA ALA A 113 6.75 22.74 17.08
C ALA A 113 5.65 23.76 16.73
N ALA A 114 4.71 23.41 15.85
CA ALA A 114 3.58 24.28 15.51
C ALA A 114 2.60 24.43 16.68
N GLU A 115 2.35 23.36 17.43
CA GLU A 115 1.50 23.38 18.63
C GLU A 115 2.10 24.24 19.75
N GLU A 116 3.42 24.15 19.98
CA GLU A 116 4.13 25.01 20.93
C GLU A 116 4.05 26.49 20.55
N ALA A 117 4.35 26.82 19.28
CA ALA A 117 4.27 28.19 18.79
C ALA A 117 2.84 28.77 18.87
N ALA A 118 1.82 27.95 18.60
CA ALA A 118 0.42 28.35 18.74
C ALA A 118 0.04 28.59 20.21
N GLY A 119 0.56 27.77 21.13
CA GLY A 119 0.37 27.95 22.58
C GLY A 119 1.03 29.22 23.11
N GLU A 120 2.25 29.53 22.65
CA GLU A 120 2.97 30.76 23.01
C GLU A 120 2.26 32.02 22.51
N ALA A 121 1.78 32.01 21.26
CA ALA A 121 1.02 33.12 20.69
C ALA A 121 -0.29 33.38 21.46
N ALA A 122 -0.97 32.32 21.90
CA ALA A 122 -2.18 32.44 22.73
C ALA A 122 -1.86 33.00 24.14
N GLY A 123 -0.74 32.58 24.75
CA GLY A 123 -0.28 33.10 26.04
C GLY A 123 0.15 34.57 26.00
N GLN A 124 0.81 34.99 24.92
CA GLN A 124 1.23 36.38 24.71
C GLN A 124 0.05 37.34 24.46
N ALA A 125 -0.99 36.87 23.75
CA ALA A 125 -2.23 37.63 23.58
C ALA A 125 -2.99 37.83 24.91
N ALA A 126 -2.94 36.86 25.83
CA ALA A 126 -3.55 36.98 27.16
C ALA A 126 -2.74 37.86 28.13
N GLY A 127 -1.42 37.96 27.95
CA GLY A 127 -0.56 38.83 28.77
C GLY A 127 -0.58 40.30 28.36
N HIS A 128 -0.83 40.61 27.08
CA HIS A 128 -0.84 41.99 26.57
C HIS A 128 -2.09 42.80 26.98
N THR A 129 -3.19 42.15 27.40
CA THR A 129 -4.40 42.83 27.84
C THR A 129 -4.39 43.26 29.32
N ALA A 130 -3.37 42.89 30.10
CA ALA A 130 -3.24 43.27 31.51
C ALA A 130 -2.40 44.55 31.74
N GLY A 131 -1.95 45.22 30.68
CA GLY A 131 -1.07 46.38 30.72
C GLY A 131 -1.66 47.66 30.11
N ASP A 132 -2.93 47.96 30.35
CA ASP A 132 -3.47 49.31 30.16
C ASP A 132 -4.10 49.80 31.47
N GLY A 133 -3.22 50.17 32.39
CA GLY A 133 -3.56 50.82 33.65
C GLY A 133 -3.36 52.33 33.54
N GLY A 134 -4.46 53.08 33.47
CA GLY A 134 -4.58 54.38 34.12
C GLY A 134 -4.11 55.61 33.33
N GLY A 135 -4.75 55.91 32.19
CA GLY A 135 -4.79 57.27 31.65
C GLY A 135 -6.07 57.98 32.11
N GLU A 136 -6.03 58.65 33.26
CA GLU A 136 -7.13 59.51 33.71
C GLU A 136 -7.32 60.66 32.70
N PRO A 137 -8.51 60.83 32.09
CA PRO A 137 -8.74 61.89 31.13
C PRO A 137 -8.78 63.25 31.84
N PRO A 138 -8.05 64.28 31.37
CA PRO A 138 -8.10 65.59 32.00
C PRO A 138 -9.50 66.20 31.84
N ALA A 139 -10.05 66.69 32.95
CA ALA A 139 -11.37 67.29 33.02
C ALA A 139 -11.51 68.54 32.11
N PRO A 140 -12.69 68.78 31.52
CA PRO A 140 -12.93 69.97 30.70
C PRO A 140 -12.96 71.23 31.57
N ARG A 141 -12.12 72.23 31.22
CA ARG A 141 -12.20 73.58 31.78
C ARG A 141 -13.43 74.29 31.23
N CYS A 142 -14.34 74.63 32.13
CA CYS A 142 -15.48 75.50 31.86
C CYS A 142 -14.98 76.95 31.88
N GLU A 143 -14.87 77.59 30.72
CA GLU A 143 -14.64 79.05 30.64
C GLU A 143 -15.99 79.75 30.41
N MET A 144 -16.49 80.33 31.51
CA MET A 144 -17.58 81.31 31.53
C MET A 144 -17.00 82.70 31.27
N THR A 145 -17.26 83.24 30.08
CA THR A 145 -17.29 84.69 29.76
C THR A 145 -18.23 84.81 28.57
N GLY A 146 -19.20 85.72 28.48
CA GLY A 146 -19.47 86.97 29.19
C GLY A 146 -20.17 87.86 28.17
#